data_AF-A0A8J6JP28-F1
#
_entry.id   AF-A0A8J6JP28-F1
#
_cell.length_a   1.000
_cell.length_b   1.000
_cell.length_c   1.000
_cell.angle_alpha   90.00
_cell.angle_beta   90.00
_cell.angle_gamma   90.00
#
_symmetry.space_group_name_H-M   'P 1'
#
loop_
_entity.id
_entity.type
_entity.pdbx_description
1 polymer ?
#
loop_
_entity_poly.entity_id
_entity_poly.type
_entity_poly.pdbx_seq_one_letter_code
_entity_poly.pdbx_strand_id
1 'polypeptide(L)'
;MTEREAQIEALWTYEVATEKVLRRSVKKGYITQEEAEEFSEKLFEQLNTDNIPGFRPSSLGEIMRMEDIHVNPFVSLTEIAREKKSSSPSYLIQSWLRSSTTIEYLRMWEKIYNPKFQEDACEQLIETVHKTSTTMTPSLWINTTHALGIRSSRGRGGGTIAHPEIAEAFRAWLFPEYMLRLVKWYRMYHREGNL
;
A
#
# COMPACT_ATOMS: atom_id res chain seq x y z
N MET A 1 -18.96 16.66 -4.26
CA MET A 1 -17.99 17.23 -3.32
C MET A 1 -17.77 18.66 -3.76
N THR A 2 -18.15 19.62 -2.93
CA THR A 2 -17.81 21.03 -3.20
C THR A 2 -16.30 21.20 -3.09
N GLU A 3 -15.74 22.17 -3.80
CA GLU A 3 -14.30 22.50 -3.76
C GLU A 3 -13.78 22.72 -2.33
N ARG A 4 -14.66 23.21 -1.45
CA ARG A 4 -14.43 23.41 -0.02
C ARG A 4 -14.34 22.09 0.78
N GLU A 5 -15.04 21.03 0.38
CA GLU A 5 -15.04 19.73 1.07
C GLU A 5 -13.77 18.92 0.77
N ALA A 6 -13.30 18.94 -0.48
CA ALA A 6 -12.03 18.31 -0.87
C ALA A 6 -10.83 18.96 -0.17
N GLN A 7 -10.90 20.29 0.01
CA GLN A 7 -9.88 21.05 0.73
C GLN A 7 -9.84 20.70 2.23
N ILE A 8 -11.00 20.48 2.85
CA ILE A 8 -11.10 20.11 4.26
C ILE A 8 -10.58 18.69 4.51
N GLU A 9 -10.83 17.74 3.59
CA GLU A 9 -10.42 16.33 3.73
C GLU A 9 -8.89 16.11 3.56
N ALA A 10 -8.28 16.83 2.62
CA ALA A 10 -6.83 16.81 2.43
C ALA A 10 -6.08 17.43 3.62
N LEU A 11 -6.55 18.59 4.11
CA LEU A 11 -5.99 19.25 5.31
C LEU A 11 -6.16 18.38 6.56
N TRP A 12 -7.27 17.66 6.70
CA TRP A 12 -7.51 16.75 7.82
C TRP A 12 -6.62 15.51 7.81
N THR A 13 -6.35 14.92 6.64
CA THR A 13 -5.49 13.72 6.52
C THR A 13 -4.04 14.04 6.84
N TYR A 14 -3.58 15.23 6.43
CA TYR A 14 -2.26 15.75 6.78
C TYR A 14 -2.14 16.03 8.29
N GLU A 15 -3.08 16.77 8.87
CA GLU A 15 -3.08 17.11 10.31
C GLU A 15 -3.07 15.85 11.21
N VAL A 16 -3.80 14.79 10.83
CA VAL A 16 -3.86 13.53 11.58
C VAL A 16 -2.56 12.73 11.50
N ALA A 17 -1.92 12.67 10.33
CA ALA A 17 -0.64 11.97 10.15
C ALA A 17 0.48 12.64 10.98
N THR A 18 0.50 13.97 11.01
CA THR A 18 1.52 14.74 11.73
C THR A 18 1.29 14.76 13.25
N GLU A 19 0.07 15.02 13.73
CA GLU A 19 -0.22 15.13 15.18
C GLU A 19 -0.27 13.77 15.90
N LYS A 20 -0.82 12.71 15.30
CA LYS A 20 -1.04 11.43 16.02
C LYS A 20 0.08 10.41 15.85
N VAL A 21 0.76 10.40 14.70
CA VAL A 21 1.75 9.36 14.36
C VAL A 21 3.17 9.86 14.59
N LEU A 22 3.52 11.01 14.01
CA LEU A 22 4.90 11.53 14.08
C LEU A 22 5.21 12.08 15.48
N ARG A 23 4.37 12.96 16.03
CA ARG A 23 4.53 13.55 17.38
C ARG A 23 4.59 12.49 18.50
N ARG A 24 3.85 11.39 18.34
CA ARG A 24 3.81 10.28 19.30
C ARG A 24 5.03 9.36 19.21
N SER A 25 5.65 9.30 18.03
CA SER A 25 6.89 8.55 17.78
C SER A 25 8.11 9.29 18.34
N VAL A 26 8.13 10.62 18.27
CA VAL A 26 9.16 11.46 18.94
C VAL A 26 9.05 11.37 20.45
N LYS A 27 7.84 11.50 21.01
CA LYS A 27 7.62 11.43 22.48
C LYS A 27 8.07 10.09 23.09
N LYS A 28 8.08 9.02 22.28
CA LYS A 28 8.56 7.69 22.69
C LYS A 28 10.04 7.45 22.39
N GLY A 29 10.71 8.43 21.77
CA GLY A 29 12.12 8.38 21.42
C GLY A 29 12.46 7.42 20.28
N TYR A 30 11.46 7.06 19.45
CA TYR A 30 11.67 6.14 18.33
C TYR A 30 12.28 6.81 17.12
N ILE A 31 11.95 8.09 16.95
CA ILE A 31 12.53 8.95 15.94
C ILE A 31 12.88 10.27 16.62
N THR A 32 13.92 10.95 16.15
CA THR A 32 14.23 12.30 16.61
C THR A 32 13.14 13.26 16.13
N GLN A 33 13.08 14.43 16.76
CA GLN A 33 12.16 15.48 16.31
C GLN A 33 12.45 15.89 14.85
N GLU A 34 13.71 15.84 14.43
CA GLU A 34 14.16 16.15 13.06
C GLU A 34 13.72 15.06 12.05
N GLU A 35 13.80 13.78 12.41
CA GLU A 35 13.29 12.68 11.56
C GLU A 35 11.76 12.75 11.38
N ALA A 36 11.05 13.14 12.44
CA ALA A 36 9.61 13.35 12.37
C ALA A 36 9.23 14.54 11.47
N GLU A 37 10.03 15.60 11.49
CA GLU A 37 9.87 16.76 10.61
C GLU A 37 10.10 16.37 9.15
N GLU A 38 11.13 15.58 8.84
CA GLU A 38 11.42 15.08 7.48
C GLU A 38 10.27 14.19 6.92
N PHE A 39 9.67 13.35 7.76
CA PHE A 39 8.53 12.53 7.34
C PHE A 39 7.26 13.34 7.09
N SER A 40 7.03 14.41 7.87
CA SER A 40 5.89 15.31 7.66
C SER A 40 5.98 16.02 6.32
N GLU A 41 7.19 16.36 5.89
CA GLU A 41 7.38 17.06 4.62
C GLU A 41 7.26 16.17 3.40
N LYS A 42 7.74 14.93 3.47
CA LYS A 42 7.49 13.93 2.41
C LYS A 42 6.00 13.64 2.23
N LEU A 43 5.21 13.69 3.30
CA LEU A 43 3.75 13.59 3.24
C LEU A 43 3.10 14.81 2.59
N PHE A 44 3.66 16.00 2.84
CA PHE A 44 3.19 17.26 2.25
C PHE A 44 3.42 17.33 0.74
N GLU A 45 4.56 16.81 0.24
CA GLU A 45 4.87 16.77 -1.20
C GLU A 45 3.97 15.82 -1.98
N GLN A 46 3.56 14.71 -1.37
CA GLN A 46 2.67 13.73 -2.01
C GLN A 46 1.25 14.25 -2.26
N LEU A 47 0.86 15.40 -1.68
CA LEU A 47 -0.49 15.98 -1.84
C LEU A 47 -0.67 16.83 -3.12
N ASN A 48 0.29 16.84 -4.05
CA ASN A 48 0.27 17.52 -5.36
C ASN A 48 -0.43 18.89 -5.35
N THR A 49 0.11 19.80 -4.55
CA THR A 49 -0.44 21.14 -4.28
C THR A 49 -0.28 22.13 -5.43
N ASP A 50 0.48 21.79 -6.48
CA ASP A 50 0.75 22.66 -7.64
C ASP A 50 -0.49 22.90 -8.52
N ASN A 51 -1.50 22.03 -8.44
CA ASN A 51 -2.79 22.23 -9.11
C ASN A 51 -3.79 23.04 -8.27
N ILE A 52 -3.41 23.51 -7.08
CA ILE A 52 -4.27 24.28 -6.18
C ILE A 52 -4.01 25.78 -6.41
N PRO A 53 -4.95 26.52 -7.02
CA PRO A 53 -4.74 27.93 -7.32
C PRO A 53 -4.49 28.76 -6.06
N GLY A 54 -3.38 29.50 -6.02
CA GLY A 54 -3.03 30.40 -4.91
C GLY A 54 -2.22 29.77 -3.77
N PHE A 55 -1.82 28.51 -3.91
CA PHE A 55 -0.93 27.85 -2.94
C PHE A 55 0.50 28.43 -3.01
N ARG A 56 1.14 28.62 -1.84
CA ARG A 56 2.57 28.93 -1.73
C ARG A 56 3.25 27.91 -0.81
N PRO A 57 4.41 27.36 -1.20
CA PRO A 57 5.10 26.41 -0.35
C PRO A 57 5.76 27.07 0.86
N SER A 58 6.06 26.27 1.88
CA SER A 58 7.02 26.65 2.93
C SER A 58 8.44 26.70 2.36
N SER A 59 9.36 27.38 3.04
CA SER A 59 10.77 27.50 2.63
C SER A 59 11.47 26.16 2.40
N LEU A 60 11.04 25.10 3.09
CA LEU A 60 11.62 23.77 2.99
C LEU A 60 11.00 22.95 1.83
N GLY A 61 9.71 23.11 1.56
CA GLY A 61 9.09 22.63 0.31
C GLY A 61 9.54 23.38 -0.95
N GLU A 62 10.15 24.57 -0.81
CA GLU A 62 10.87 25.24 -1.91
C GLU A 62 12.23 24.58 -2.16
N ILE A 63 12.97 24.23 -1.10
CA ILE A 63 14.30 23.57 -1.18
C ILE A 63 14.18 22.16 -1.77
N MET A 64 13.21 21.34 -1.33
CA MET A 64 13.04 19.97 -1.83
C MET A 64 12.65 19.94 -3.32
N ARG A 65 11.88 20.92 -3.80
CA ARG A 65 11.62 21.14 -5.24
C ARG A 65 12.85 21.61 -6.02
N MET A 66 13.74 22.37 -5.39
CA MET A 66 15.00 22.79 -6.03
C MET A 66 15.97 21.62 -6.22
N GLU A 67 15.83 20.51 -5.48
CA GLU A 67 16.79 19.39 -5.43
C GLU A 67 16.30 18.05 -6.03
N ASP A 68 15.05 17.92 -6.50
CA ASP A 68 14.49 16.80 -7.32
C ASP A 68 14.58 15.36 -6.72
N ILE A 69 13.93 15.11 -5.56
CA ILE A 69 13.95 13.80 -4.86
C ILE A 69 12.59 13.06 -4.94
N HIS A 70 12.55 11.83 -5.49
CA HIS A 70 11.32 10.99 -5.60
C HIS A 70 11.34 9.71 -4.72
N VAL A 71 10.32 9.49 -3.89
CA VAL A 71 10.19 8.31 -2.99
C VAL A 71 9.23 7.25 -3.60
N ASN A 72 9.70 6.01 -3.79
CA ASN A 72 8.88 4.88 -4.29
C ASN A 72 8.39 3.98 -3.12
N PRO A 73 7.09 3.95 -2.80
CA PRO A 73 6.56 3.35 -1.56
C PRO A 73 6.29 1.83 -1.61
N PHE A 74 6.71 1.09 -2.64
CA PHE A 74 6.42 -0.36 -2.75
C PHE A 74 7.14 -1.21 -1.70
N VAL A 75 6.46 -2.25 -1.20
CA VAL A 75 6.96 -3.14 -0.14
C VAL A 75 7.24 -4.55 -0.68
N SER A 76 8.32 -5.19 -0.21
CA SER A 76 8.75 -6.51 -0.68
C SER A 76 7.97 -7.66 -0.04
N LEU A 77 7.07 -8.30 -0.82
CA LEU A 77 6.38 -9.53 -0.39
C LEU A 77 7.36 -10.69 -0.16
N THR A 78 8.47 -10.69 -0.91
CA THR A 78 9.50 -11.72 -0.77
C THR A 78 10.21 -11.63 0.57
N GLU A 79 10.46 -10.41 1.08
CA GLU A 79 11.02 -10.21 2.41
C GLU A 79 10.03 -10.60 3.51
N ILE A 80 8.76 -10.19 3.39
CA ILE A 80 7.67 -10.61 4.31
C ILE A 80 7.60 -12.14 4.39
N ALA A 81 7.69 -12.83 3.25
CA ALA A 81 7.67 -14.29 3.21
C ALA A 81 8.93 -14.92 3.84
N ARG A 82 10.10 -14.27 3.77
CA ARG A 82 11.34 -14.73 4.42
C ARG A 82 11.28 -14.61 5.95
N GLU A 83 10.52 -13.65 6.49
CA GLU A 83 10.32 -13.53 7.94
C GLU A 83 9.71 -14.79 8.57
N LYS A 84 8.91 -15.56 7.81
CA LYS A 84 8.37 -16.86 8.23
C LYS A 84 9.42 -17.98 8.31
N LYS A 85 10.70 -17.68 8.04
CA LYS A 85 11.81 -18.65 7.91
C LYS A 85 11.51 -19.74 6.86
N SER A 86 10.73 -19.40 5.84
CA SER A 86 10.42 -20.31 4.75
C SER A 86 11.62 -20.47 3.83
N SER A 87 11.94 -21.72 3.46
CA SER A 87 12.95 -22.04 2.45
C SER A 87 12.51 -21.63 1.03
N SER A 88 11.22 -21.36 0.81
CA SER A 88 10.67 -20.91 -0.48
C SER A 88 9.68 -19.76 -0.33
N PRO A 89 10.17 -18.50 -0.33
CA PRO A 89 9.33 -17.30 -0.29
C PRO A 89 8.34 -17.22 -1.46
N SER A 90 8.78 -17.60 -2.66
CA SER A 90 7.95 -17.60 -3.88
C SER A 90 6.76 -18.56 -3.77
N TYR A 91 6.94 -19.71 -3.10
CA TYR A 91 5.86 -20.65 -2.88
C TYR A 91 4.77 -20.08 -1.97
N LEU A 92 5.14 -19.33 -0.92
CA LEU A 92 4.17 -18.68 -0.04
C LEU A 92 3.31 -17.65 -0.79
N ILE A 93 3.94 -16.84 -1.64
CA ILE A 93 3.24 -15.85 -2.46
C ILE A 93 2.30 -16.54 -3.46
N GLN A 94 2.75 -17.61 -4.12
CA GLN A 94 1.88 -18.40 -4.99
C GLN A 94 0.73 -19.04 -4.22
N SER A 95 0.98 -19.56 -3.01
CA SER A 95 -0.05 -20.13 -2.14
C SER A 95 -1.11 -19.11 -1.74
N TRP A 96 -0.69 -17.88 -1.44
CA TRP A 96 -1.62 -16.78 -1.18
C TRP A 96 -2.54 -16.49 -2.38
N LEU A 97 -1.98 -16.48 -3.59
CA LEU A 97 -2.73 -16.28 -4.84
C LEU A 97 -3.63 -17.47 -5.24
N ARG A 98 -3.60 -18.61 -4.51
CA ARG A 98 -4.56 -19.70 -4.73
C ARG A 98 -5.91 -19.45 -4.06
N SER A 99 -5.99 -18.53 -3.10
CA SER A 99 -7.23 -18.22 -2.41
C SER A 99 -8.13 -17.36 -3.28
N SER A 100 -9.38 -17.79 -3.49
CA SER A 100 -10.39 -16.98 -4.19
C SER A 100 -10.63 -15.63 -3.50
N THR A 101 -10.63 -15.61 -2.16
CA THR A 101 -10.74 -14.37 -1.38
C THR A 101 -9.58 -13.41 -1.66
N THR A 102 -8.36 -13.92 -1.76
CA THR A 102 -7.20 -13.09 -2.13
C THR A 102 -7.35 -12.51 -3.53
N ILE A 103 -7.74 -13.32 -4.50
CA ILE A 103 -7.91 -12.86 -5.89
C ILE A 103 -9.00 -11.78 -5.97
N GLU A 104 -10.12 -11.96 -5.25
CA GLU A 104 -11.17 -10.96 -5.21
C GLU A 104 -10.71 -9.66 -4.53
N TYR A 105 -9.95 -9.75 -3.43
CA TYR A 105 -9.35 -8.56 -2.81
C TYR A 105 -8.44 -7.79 -3.79
N LEU A 106 -7.58 -8.50 -4.53
CA LEU A 106 -6.71 -7.89 -5.53
C LEU A 106 -7.52 -7.28 -6.68
N ARG A 107 -8.55 -7.99 -7.18
CA ARG A 107 -9.47 -7.48 -8.21
C ARG A 107 -10.12 -6.17 -7.74
N MET A 108 -10.64 -6.13 -6.52
CA MET A 108 -11.25 -4.92 -5.95
C MET A 108 -10.25 -3.76 -5.88
N TRP A 109 -9.05 -4.01 -5.37
CA TRP A 109 -8.01 -2.99 -5.28
C TRP A 109 -7.67 -2.42 -6.66
N GLU A 110 -7.45 -3.28 -7.65
CA GLU A 110 -7.13 -2.86 -9.02
C GLU A 110 -8.31 -2.11 -9.67
N LYS A 111 -9.56 -2.53 -9.45
CA LYS A 111 -10.73 -1.80 -9.96
C LYS A 111 -10.84 -0.37 -9.42
N ILE A 112 -10.46 -0.16 -8.17
CA ILE A 112 -10.55 1.16 -7.53
C ILE A 112 -9.39 2.07 -8.00
N TYR A 113 -8.17 1.53 -8.08
CA TYR A 113 -6.95 2.34 -8.23
C TYR A 113 -6.22 2.22 -9.57
N ASN A 114 -6.59 1.26 -10.43
CA ASN A 114 -5.94 1.01 -11.71
C ASN A 114 -6.93 1.14 -12.89
N PRO A 115 -6.99 2.31 -13.53
CA PRO A 115 -7.85 2.54 -14.70
C PRO A 115 -7.56 1.64 -15.92
N LYS A 116 -6.40 0.96 -15.94
CA LYS A 116 -5.99 0.06 -17.03
C LYS A 116 -6.25 -1.41 -16.72
N PHE A 117 -6.86 -1.72 -15.56
CA PHE A 117 -7.16 -3.09 -15.17
C PHE A 117 -8.17 -3.74 -16.13
N GLN A 118 -7.85 -4.94 -16.60
CA GLN A 118 -8.71 -5.69 -17.52
C GLN A 118 -9.59 -6.67 -16.75
N GLU A 119 -10.80 -6.23 -16.41
CA GLU A 119 -11.75 -7.03 -15.62
C GLU A 119 -12.22 -8.31 -16.35
N ASP A 120 -12.54 -8.21 -17.65
CA ASP A 120 -12.96 -9.38 -18.44
C ASP A 120 -11.85 -10.44 -18.54
N ALA A 121 -10.59 -9.99 -18.68
CA ALA A 121 -9.43 -10.88 -18.71
C ALA A 121 -9.18 -11.52 -17.35
N CYS A 122 -9.43 -10.79 -16.24
CA CYS A 122 -9.39 -11.33 -14.89
C CYS A 122 -10.42 -12.46 -14.71
N GLU A 123 -11.67 -12.27 -15.13
CA GLU A 123 -12.72 -13.28 -15.03
C GLU A 123 -12.34 -14.57 -15.79
N GLN A 124 -11.91 -14.43 -17.05
CA GLN A 124 -11.45 -15.56 -17.87
C GLN A 124 -10.23 -16.27 -17.26
N LEU A 125 -9.31 -15.51 -16.65
CA LEU A 125 -8.13 -16.07 -15.99
C LEU A 125 -8.52 -16.92 -14.77
N ILE A 126 -9.45 -16.44 -13.95
CA ILE A 126 -9.96 -17.17 -12.77
C ILE A 126 -10.61 -18.48 -13.21
N GLU A 127 -11.48 -18.44 -14.23
CA GLU A 127 -12.08 -19.64 -14.80
C GLU A 127 -11.03 -20.62 -15.31
N THR A 128 -10.03 -20.13 -16.03
CA THR A 128 -8.97 -20.94 -16.63
C THR A 128 -8.14 -21.64 -15.56
N VAL A 129 -7.75 -20.92 -14.50
CA VAL A 129 -6.99 -21.47 -13.37
C VAL A 129 -7.78 -22.57 -12.67
N HIS A 130 -9.08 -22.36 -12.44
CA HIS A 130 -9.94 -23.39 -11.85
C HIS A 130 -10.11 -24.62 -12.76
N LYS A 131 -10.38 -24.42 -14.05
CA LYS A 131 -10.62 -25.51 -15.01
C LYS A 131 -9.37 -26.35 -15.27
N THR A 132 -8.20 -25.72 -15.37
CA THR A 132 -6.96 -26.39 -15.78
C THR A 132 -6.05 -26.79 -14.61
N SER A 133 -6.43 -26.45 -13.36
CA SER A 133 -5.56 -26.59 -12.18
C SER A 133 -4.20 -25.88 -12.33
N THR A 134 -4.12 -24.86 -13.20
CA THR A 134 -2.92 -24.06 -13.39
C THR A 134 -2.67 -23.21 -12.14
N THR A 135 -1.42 -23.15 -11.67
CA THR A 135 -1.09 -22.30 -10.51
C THR A 135 -1.08 -20.82 -10.92
N MET A 136 -1.87 -19.99 -10.22
CA MET A 136 -1.79 -18.54 -10.32
C MET A 136 -0.43 -18.04 -9.83
N THR A 137 0.28 -17.27 -10.67
CA THR A 137 1.55 -16.63 -10.30
C THR A 137 1.45 -15.12 -10.42
N PRO A 138 2.27 -14.34 -9.69
CA PRO A 138 2.26 -12.87 -9.82
C PRO A 138 2.45 -12.41 -11.27
N SER A 139 3.36 -13.04 -12.02
CA SER A 139 3.60 -12.68 -13.42
C SER A 139 2.39 -13.00 -14.31
N LEU A 140 1.69 -14.11 -14.07
CA LEU A 140 0.47 -14.45 -14.81
C LEU A 140 -0.63 -13.43 -14.53
N TRP A 141 -0.87 -13.11 -13.25
CA TRP A 141 -1.82 -12.07 -12.85
C TRP A 141 -1.53 -10.73 -13.52
N ILE A 142 -0.29 -10.24 -13.42
CA ILE A 142 0.14 -8.95 -13.99
C ILE A 142 -0.04 -8.92 -15.50
N ASN A 143 0.50 -9.93 -16.19
CA ASN A 143 0.53 -9.93 -17.66
C ASN A 143 -0.87 -10.07 -18.28
N THR A 144 -1.78 -10.79 -17.62
CA THR A 144 -3.13 -11.01 -18.15
C THR A 144 -4.08 -9.86 -17.79
N THR A 145 -3.94 -9.25 -16.61
CA THR A 145 -4.92 -8.27 -16.10
C THR A 145 -4.43 -6.83 -16.13
N HIS A 146 -3.17 -6.59 -16.49
CA HIS A 146 -2.50 -5.29 -16.35
C HIS A 146 -2.47 -4.73 -14.92
N ALA A 147 -2.43 -5.62 -13.92
CA ALA A 147 -2.33 -5.25 -12.52
C ALA A 147 -1.10 -4.36 -12.23
N LEU A 148 -1.30 -3.32 -11.42
CA LEU A 148 -0.26 -2.37 -11.00
C LEU A 148 0.12 -2.51 -9.52
N GLY A 149 -0.76 -3.09 -8.72
CA GLY A 149 -0.62 -3.26 -7.28
C GLY A 149 0.41 -4.33 -6.89
N ILE A 150 0.79 -5.21 -7.81
CA ILE A 150 1.86 -6.20 -7.64
C ILE A 150 2.85 -6.06 -8.79
N ARG A 151 4.16 -6.14 -8.49
CA ARG A 151 5.23 -6.20 -9.49
C ARG A 151 6.15 -7.37 -9.18
N SER A 152 6.61 -8.06 -10.22
CA SER A 152 7.47 -9.23 -10.10
C SER A 152 8.65 -9.12 -11.05
N SER A 153 9.87 -9.25 -10.51
CA SER A 153 11.11 -9.26 -11.27
C SER A 153 11.84 -10.59 -11.09
N ARG A 154 12.50 -11.06 -12.16
CA ARG A 154 13.33 -12.29 -12.15
C ARG A 154 14.81 -11.90 -12.06
N GLY A 155 15.63 -12.80 -11.51
CA GLY A 155 17.10 -12.64 -11.48
C GLY A 155 17.69 -12.37 -10.10
N ARG A 156 18.99 -12.06 -10.05
CA ARG A 156 19.72 -11.74 -8.81
C ARG A 156 19.22 -10.40 -8.26
N GLY A 157 18.70 -10.41 -7.04
CA GLY A 157 17.99 -9.26 -6.47
C GLY A 157 16.54 -9.12 -6.93
N GLY A 158 16.03 -10.08 -7.71
CA GLY A 158 14.62 -10.15 -8.08
C GLY A 158 13.73 -10.56 -6.92
N GLY A 159 12.42 -10.37 -7.12
CA GLY A 159 11.41 -10.67 -6.11
C GLY A 159 10.06 -10.12 -6.52
N THR A 160 9.09 -10.30 -5.62
CA THR A 160 7.77 -9.72 -5.76
C THR A 160 7.61 -8.59 -4.76
N ILE A 161 7.26 -7.41 -5.25
CA ILE A 161 6.91 -6.22 -4.47
C ILE A 161 5.45 -5.85 -4.72
N ALA A 162 4.82 -5.17 -3.78
CA ALA A 162 3.43 -4.75 -3.90
C ALA A 162 3.18 -3.38 -3.28
N HIS A 163 2.05 -2.78 -3.61
CA HIS A 163 1.53 -1.61 -2.90
C HIS A 163 1.41 -1.90 -1.40
N PRO A 164 1.66 -0.94 -0.49
CA PRO A 164 1.61 -1.16 0.95
C PRO A 164 0.35 -1.89 1.43
N GLU A 165 -0.84 -1.47 1.00
CA GLU A 165 -2.12 -2.12 1.40
C GLU A 165 -2.21 -3.59 0.98
N ILE A 166 -1.68 -3.93 -0.19
CA ILE A 166 -1.63 -5.31 -0.70
C ILE A 166 -0.59 -6.11 0.10
N ALA A 167 0.55 -5.50 0.43
CA ALA A 167 1.57 -6.11 1.27
C ALA A 167 1.07 -6.37 2.69
N GLU A 168 0.28 -5.46 3.26
CA GLU A 168 -0.35 -5.66 4.56
C GLU A 168 -1.41 -6.77 4.53
N ALA A 169 -2.19 -6.87 3.46
CA ALA A 169 -3.11 -7.99 3.27
C ALA A 169 -2.36 -9.34 3.18
N PHE A 170 -1.24 -9.40 2.47
CA PHE A 170 -0.39 -10.59 2.43
C PHE A 170 0.18 -10.93 3.81
N ARG A 171 0.67 -9.93 4.56
CA ARG A 171 1.19 -10.10 5.92
C ARG A 171 0.08 -10.62 6.86
N ALA A 172 -1.12 -10.08 6.78
CA ALA A 172 -2.26 -10.55 7.56
C ALA A 172 -2.63 -12.00 7.26
N TRP A 173 -2.60 -12.40 5.99
CA TRP A 173 -2.80 -13.80 5.60
C TRP A 173 -1.69 -14.72 6.12
N LEU A 174 -0.43 -14.28 6.08
CA LEU A 174 0.73 -15.10 6.45
C LEU A 174 0.95 -15.23 7.98
N PHE A 175 0.53 -14.21 8.74
CA PHE A 175 0.73 -14.08 10.18
C PHE A 175 -0.62 -13.90 10.90
N PRO A 176 -1.24 -14.99 11.40
CA PRO A 176 -2.54 -14.92 12.07
C PRO A 176 -2.59 -13.93 13.26
N GLU A 177 -1.50 -13.80 14.00
CA GLU A 177 -1.34 -12.82 15.07
C GLU A 177 -1.42 -11.38 14.58
N TYR A 178 -0.93 -11.10 13.36
CA TYR A 178 -1.04 -9.81 12.71
C TYR A 178 -2.50 -9.49 12.36
N MET A 179 -3.19 -10.44 11.73
CA MET A 179 -4.61 -10.32 11.40
C MET A 179 -5.48 -10.10 12.64
N LEU A 180 -5.22 -10.85 13.72
CA LEU A 180 -5.94 -10.65 14.99
C LEU A 180 -5.74 -9.24 15.56
N ARG A 181 -4.54 -8.67 15.45
CA ARG A 181 -4.28 -7.28 15.86
C ARG A 181 -5.04 -6.28 14.99
N LEU A 182 -5.07 -6.46 13.67
CA LEU A 182 -5.83 -5.61 12.75
C LEU A 182 -7.33 -5.61 13.10
N VAL A 183 -7.92 -6.79 13.32
CA VAL A 183 -9.34 -6.92 13.71
C VAL A 183 -9.61 -6.23 15.04
N LYS A 184 -8.73 -6.41 16.04
CA LYS A 184 -8.87 -5.72 17.34
C LYS A 184 -8.78 -4.21 17.18
N TRP A 185 -7.81 -3.72 16.43
CA TRP A 185 -7.62 -2.30 16.17
C TRP A 185 -8.84 -1.67 15.49
N TYR A 186 -9.36 -2.30 14.43
CA TYR A 186 -10.57 -1.83 13.75
C TYR A 186 -11.77 -1.76 14.70
N ARG A 187 -11.97 -2.79 15.53
CA ARG A 187 -13.07 -2.81 16.53
C ARG A 187 -12.92 -1.73 17.61
N MET A 188 -11.68 -1.39 18.01
CA MET A 188 -11.43 -0.31 18.97
C MET A 188 -11.69 1.05 18.35
N TYR A 189 -11.14 1.30 17.16
CA TYR A 189 -11.31 2.55 16.43
C TYR A 189 -12.79 2.88 16.18
N HIS A 190 -13.58 1.90 15.74
CA HIS A 190 -15.02 2.11 15.49
C HIS A 190 -15.83 2.36 16.78
N ARG A 191 -15.38 1.87 17.94
CA ARG A 191 -16.04 2.19 19.22
C ARG A 191 -15.78 3.63 19.67
N GLU A 192 -14.61 4.17 19.35
CA GLU A 192 -14.24 5.54 19.71
C GLU A 192 -14.84 6.59 18.75
N GLY A 193 -15.14 6.24 17.49
CA GLY A 193 -15.79 7.13 16.53
C GLY A 193 -17.32 7.26 16.65
N ASN A 194 -17.95 6.50 17.55
CA ASN A 194 -19.41 6.49 17.80
C ASN A 194 -19.79 7.07 19.19
N LEU A 195 -18.85 7.76 19.85
CA LEU A 195 -19.02 8.50 21.10
C LEU A 195 -18.73 9.98 20.84
#